data_AF-A0A1W2BL74-F1
#
_entry.id   AF-A0A1W2BL74-F1
#
_cell.length_a   1.000
_cell.length_b   1.000
_cell.length_c   1.000
_cell.angle_alpha   90.00
_cell.angle_beta   90.00
_cell.angle_gamma   90.00
#
_symmetry.space_group_name_H-M   'P 1'
#
loop_
_entity.id
_entity.type
_entity.pdbx_description
1 polymer ?
#
loop_
_entity_poly.entity_id
_entity_poly.type
_entity_poly.pdbx_seq_one_letter_code
_entity_poly.pdbx_strand_id
1 'polypeptide(L)'
;MARRKTKNTGSVSNYDEINIKILLLEIFIIAIVAGFYYHSWWVFGGVVLGLFIALNIRILAIIINIIFSIGWAFIGYTIGTYTNNTTASIVLALIALVAGLLFHKSGIKWTKNS
;
A
#
# COMPACT_ATOMS: atom_id res chain seq x y z
N MET A 1 6.74 -13.08 43.99
CA MET A 1 5.84 -12.34 43.07
C MET A 1 6.51 -12.24 41.71
N ALA A 2 6.29 -13.22 40.83
CA ALA A 2 7.00 -13.32 39.55
C ALA A 2 6.37 -12.37 38.52
N ARG A 3 7.11 -11.33 38.13
CA ARG A 3 6.79 -10.46 37.01
C ARG A 3 6.86 -11.30 35.73
N ARG A 4 5.73 -11.83 35.26
CA ARG A 4 5.63 -12.46 33.93
C ARG A 4 6.07 -11.41 32.91
N LYS A 5 7.30 -11.52 32.41
CA LYS A 5 7.70 -10.91 31.14
C LYS A 5 6.84 -11.59 30.08
N THR A 6 5.72 -10.95 29.72
CA THR A 6 5.00 -11.29 28.50
C THR A 6 5.98 -11.09 27.37
N LYS A 7 6.49 -12.20 26.83
CA LYS A 7 7.17 -12.24 25.54
C LYS A 7 6.24 -11.51 24.58
N ASN A 8 6.63 -10.31 24.17
CA ASN A 8 5.93 -9.50 23.18
C ASN A 8 6.24 -10.14 21.80
N THR A 9 5.79 -11.37 21.59
CA THR A 9 5.78 -12.01 20.28
C THR A 9 4.64 -11.34 19.52
N GLY A 10 5.00 -10.54 18.52
CA GLY A 10 4.15 -9.53 17.90
C GLY A 10 2.77 -10.01 17.48
N SER A 11 1.76 -9.74 18.31
CA SER A 11 0.37 -9.80 17.89
C SER A 11 0.15 -8.71 16.84
N VAL A 12 -0.22 -9.12 15.63
CA VAL A 12 -0.69 -8.21 14.57
C VAL A 12 -1.83 -7.39 15.16
N SER A 13 -1.73 -6.06 15.16
CA SER A 13 -2.81 -5.23 15.68
C SER A 13 -3.95 -5.17 14.66
N ASN A 14 -5.20 -4.96 15.11
CA ASN A 14 -6.34 -4.79 14.18
C ASN A 14 -6.08 -3.71 13.10
N TYR A 15 -5.26 -2.70 13.42
CA TYR A 15 -4.85 -1.66 12.48
C TYR A 15 -3.93 -2.20 11.38
N ASP A 16 -3.01 -3.09 11.72
CA ASP A 16 -2.12 -3.73 10.74
C ASP A 16 -2.95 -4.62 9.78
N GLU A 17 -3.96 -5.32 10.28
CA GLU A 17 -4.86 -6.12 9.42
C GLU A 17 -5.65 -5.28 8.42
N ILE A 18 -6.20 -4.14 8.86
CA ILE A 18 -6.95 -3.22 7.99
C ILE A 18 -6.03 -2.68 6.90
N ASN A 19 -4.82 -2.27 7.26
CA ASN A 19 -3.88 -1.71 6.30
C ASN A 19 -3.41 -2.75 5.27
N ILE A 20 -3.21 -4.01 5.68
CA ILE A 20 -2.91 -5.12 4.74
C ILE A 20 -4.08 -5.33 3.77
N LYS A 21 -5.32 -5.27 4.25
CA LYS A 21 -6.51 -5.38 3.38
C LYS A 21 -6.58 -4.23 2.37
N ILE A 22 -6.23 -3.02 2.77
CA ILE A 22 -6.14 -1.86 1.87
C ILE A 22 -5.06 -2.08 0.79
N LEU A 23 -3.86 -2.51 1.18
CA LEU A 23 -2.78 -2.84 0.24
C LEU A 23 -3.19 -3.95 -0.76
N LEU A 24 -3.85 -5.00 -0.28
CA LEU A 24 -4.34 -6.09 -1.14
C LEU A 24 -5.42 -5.61 -2.12
N LEU A 25 -6.31 -4.72 -1.67
CA LEU A 25 -7.33 -4.12 -2.52
C LEU A 25 -6.69 -3.27 -3.63
N GLU A 26 -5.66 -2.49 -3.32
CA GLU A 26 -4.92 -1.69 -4.31
C GLU A 26 -4.26 -2.56 -5.37
N ILE A 27 -3.60 -3.65 -4.96
CA ILE A 27 -2.99 -4.63 -5.88
C ILE A 27 -4.05 -5.18 -6.83
N PHE A 28 -5.24 -5.51 -6.31
CA PHE A 28 -6.36 -5.98 -7.11
C PHE A 28 -6.86 -4.91 -8.08
N ILE A 29 -7.05 -3.67 -7.63
CA ILE A 29 -7.51 -2.56 -8.50
C ILE A 29 -6.51 -2.33 -9.63
N ILE A 30 -5.20 -2.28 -9.32
CA ILE A 30 -4.15 -2.05 -10.32
C ILE A 30 -4.08 -3.21 -11.30
N ALA A 31 -4.19 -4.45 -10.82
CA ALA A 31 -4.21 -5.61 -11.70
C ALA A 31 -5.45 -5.61 -12.62
N ILE A 32 -6.63 -5.26 -12.10
CA ILE A 32 -7.87 -5.14 -12.88
C ILE A 32 -7.69 -4.06 -13.95
N VAL A 33 -7.24 -2.86 -13.58
CA VAL A 33 -7.02 -1.74 -14.50
C VAL A 33 -6.01 -2.13 -15.59
N ALA A 34 -4.90 -2.76 -15.23
CA ALA A 34 -3.91 -3.26 -16.19
C ALA A 34 -4.49 -4.34 -17.11
N GLY A 35 -5.23 -5.30 -16.56
CA GLY A 35 -5.89 -6.36 -17.31
C GLY A 35 -6.88 -5.83 -18.35
N PHE A 36 -7.70 -4.85 -17.97
CA PHE A 36 -8.62 -4.18 -18.90
C PHE A 36 -7.89 -3.32 -19.93
N TYR A 37 -6.88 -2.54 -19.52
CA TYR A 37 -6.11 -1.69 -20.44
C TYR A 37 -5.44 -2.51 -21.55
N TYR A 38 -4.80 -3.62 -21.18
CA TYR A 38 -4.15 -4.54 -22.12
C TYR A 38 -5.10 -5.59 -22.70
N HIS A 39 -6.39 -5.56 -22.36
CA HIS A 39 -7.41 -6.53 -22.77
C HIS A 39 -6.96 -8.00 -22.62
N SER A 40 -6.19 -8.30 -21.56
CA SER A 40 -5.50 -9.57 -21.41
C SER A 40 -5.62 -10.14 -20.01
N TRP A 41 -6.24 -11.33 -19.93
CA TRP A 41 -6.35 -12.12 -18.71
C TRP A 41 -4.98 -12.58 -18.18
N TRP A 42 -4.00 -12.77 -19.07
CA TRP A 42 -2.63 -13.08 -18.70
C TRP A 42 -1.92 -11.90 -18.05
N VAL A 43 -2.22 -10.66 -18.50
CA VAL A 43 -1.70 -9.45 -17.86
C VAL A 43 -2.33 -9.25 -16.49
N PHE A 44 -3.65 -9.44 -16.35
CA PHE A 44 -4.31 -9.44 -15.05
C PHE A 44 -3.66 -10.44 -14.08
N GLY A 45 -3.60 -11.72 -14.46
CA GLY A 45 -3.04 -12.77 -13.61
C GLY A 45 -1.54 -12.59 -13.34
N GLY A 46 -0.78 -12.15 -14.34
CA GLY A 46 0.65 -11.87 -14.22
C GLY A 46 0.96 -10.69 -13.30
N VAL A 47 0.15 -9.64 -13.33
CA VAL A 47 0.28 -8.49 -12.42
C VAL A 47 -0.10 -8.88 -10.98
N VAL A 48 -1.19 -9.64 -10.78
CA VAL A 48 -1.54 -10.15 -9.44
C VAL A 48 -0.40 -11.02 -8.90
N LEU A 49 0.01 -12.06 -9.62
CA LEU A 49 1.05 -12.98 -9.17
C LEU A 49 2.41 -12.28 -9.01
N GLY A 50 2.77 -11.42 -9.95
CA GLY A 50 4.01 -10.65 -9.91
C GLY A 50 4.08 -9.75 -8.69
N LEU A 51 2.99 -9.04 -8.35
CA LEU A 51 2.93 -8.21 -7.15
C LEU A 51 2.95 -9.04 -5.85
N PHE A 52 2.26 -10.18 -5.80
CA PHE A 52 2.32 -11.11 -4.66
C PHE A 52 3.74 -11.66 -4.43
N ILE A 53 4.43 -12.08 -5.50
CA ILE A 53 5.82 -12.55 -5.41
C ILE A 53 6.74 -11.41 -5.00
N ALA A 54 6.55 -10.22 -5.57
CA ALA A 54 7.36 -9.06 -5.28
C ALA A 54 7.21 -8.57 -3.83
N LEU A 55 6.03 -8.72 -3.22
CA LEU A 55 5.83 -8.46 -1.79
C LEU A 55 6.59 -9.43 -0.88
N ASN A 56 6.90 -10.65 -1.34
CA ASN A 56 7.70 -11.60 -0.56
C ASN A 56 9.20 -11.24 -0.57
N ILE A 57 9.66 -10.41 -1.50
CA ILE A 57 11.05 -9.97 -1.58
C ILE A 57 11.16 -8.59 -0.95
N ARG A 58 11.83 -8.51 0.21
CA ARG A 58 11.92 -7.28 1.03
C ARG A 58 12.31 -6.01 0.26
N ILE A 59 13.24 -6.12 -0.70
CA ILE A 59 13.68 -4.99 -1.52
C ILE A 59 12.57 -4.55 -2.49
N LEU A 60 11.94 -5.49 -3.18
CA LEU A 60 10.85 -5.20 -4.12
C LEU A 60 9.62 -4.67 -3.38
N ALA A 61 9.30 -5.21 -2.20
CA ALA A 61 8.21 -4.72 -1.37
C ALA A 61 8.39 -3.24 -1.00
N ILE A 62 9.62 -2.81 -0.65
CA ILE A 62 9.90 -1.39 -0.38
C ILE A 62 9.69 -0.54 -1.63
N ILE A 63 10.19 -0.99 -2.79
CA ILE A 63 10.05 -0.26 -4.05
C ILE A 63 8.57 -0.11 -4.44
N ILE A 64 7.80 -1.20 -4.40
CA ILE A 64 6.36 -1.19 -4.72
C ILE A 64 5.59 -0.27 -3.78
N ASN A 65 5.89 -0.31 -2.48
CA ASN A 65 5.24 0.55 -1.50
C ASN A 65 5.52 2.04 -1.77
N ILE A 66 6.72 2.40 -2.21
CA ILE A 66 7.04 3.77 -2.62
C ILE A 66 6.22 4.16 -3.85
N ILE A 67 6.16 3.28 -4.87
CA ILE A 67 5.38 3.52 -6.10
C ILE A 67 3.90 3.72 -5.78
N PHE A 68 3.30 2.86 -4.95
CA PHE A 68 1.90 3.01 -4.55
C PHE A 68 1.66 4.28 -3.73
N SER A 69 2.61 4.68 -2.88
CA SER A 69 2.51 5.94 -2.13
C SER A 69 2.55 7.17 -3.04
N ILE A 70 3.32 7.11 -4.14
CA ILE A 70 3.31 8.15 -5.18
C ILE A 70 1.95 8.16 -5.89
N GLY A 71 1.35 6.99 -6.13
CA GLY A 71 -0.03 6.87 -6.64
C GLY A 71 -1.04 7.60 -5.76
N TRP A 72 -0.96 7.43 -4.44
CA TRP A 72 -1.78 8.19 -3.49
C TRP A 72 -1.54 9.70 -3.55
N ALA A 73 -0.29 10.12 -3.72
CA ALA A 73 0.03 11.54 -3.88
C ALA A 73 -0.67 12.15 -5.11
N PHE A 74 -0.70 11.41 -6.23
CA PHE A 74 -1.40 11.82 -7.44
C PHE A 74 -2.91 11.91 -7.23
N ILE A 75 -3.50 10.94 -6.53
CA ILE A 75 -4.92 10.98 -6.14
C ILE A 75 -5.20 12.20 -5.23
N GLY A 76 -4.36 12.46 -4.23
CA GLY A 76 -4.49 13.64 -3.37
C GLY A 76 -4.39 14.96 -4.14
N TYR A 77 -3.47 15.04 -5.10
CA TYR A 77 -3.32 16.21 -5.97
C TYR A 77 -4.56 16.46 -6.82
N THR A 78 -5.06 15.41 -7.50
CA THR A 78 -6.26 15.48 -8.35
C THR A 78 -7.52 15.82 -7.55
N ILE A 79 -7.64 15.37 -6.30
CA ILE A 79 -8.72 15.81 -5.41
C ILE A 79 -8.58 17.31 -5.09
N GLY A 80 -7.37 17.78 -4.82
CA GLY A 80 -7.16 19.19 -4.53
C GLY A 80 -7.39 20.12 -5.72
N THR A 81 -7.26 19.66 -6.97
CA THR A 81 -7.57 20.52 -8.12
C THR A 81 -9.03 20.94 -8.18
N TYR A 82 -9.96 20.17 -7.58
CA TYR A 82 -11.37 20.58 -7.45
C TYR A 82 -11.57 21.79 -6.54
N THR A 83 -10.57 22.16 -5.73
CA THR A 83 -10.61 23.37 -4.90
C THR A 83 -10.15 24.63 -5.63
N ASN A 84 -9.71 24.51 -6.90
CA ASN A 84 -9.11 25.58 -7.70
C ASN A 84 -7.94 26.31 -7.00
N ASN A 85 -7.27 25.66 -6.05
CA ASN A 85 -6.16 26.22 -5.30
C ASN A 85 -4.95 25.28 -5.37
N THR A 86 -3.90 25.73 -6.05
CA THR A 86 -2.66 24.95 -6.23
C THR A 86 -2.02 24.56 -4.89
N THR A 87 -2.09 25.43 -3.87
CA THR A 87 -1.57 25.12 -2.54
C THR A 87 -2.36 24.00 -1.87
N ALA A 88 -3.69 23.98 -2.02
CA ALA A 88 -4.53 22.89 -1.50
C ALA A 88 -4.23 21.56 -2.20
N SER A 89 -3.99 21.56 -3.52
CA SER A 89 -3.54 20.37 -4.26
C SER A 89 -2.21 19.84 -3.77
N ILE A 90 -1.24 20.71 -3.52
CA ILE A 90 0.07 20.30 -2.99
C ILE A 90 -0.07 19.73 -1.57
N VAL A 91 -0.82 20.39 -0.69
CA VAL A 91 -1.03 19.94 0.69
C VAL A 91 -1.74 18.58 0.71
N LEU A 92 -2.79 18.40 -0.08
CA LEU A 92 -3.51 17.13 -0.17
C LEU A 92 -2.65 16.01 -0.79
N ALA A 93 -1.82 16.33 -1.79
CA ALA A 93 -0.85 15.38 -2.33
C ALA A 93 0.16 14.92 -1.28
N LEU A 94 0.70 15.84 -0.47
CA LEU A 94 1.65 15.52 0.59
C LEU A 94 1.00 14.69 1.71
N ILE A 95 -0.21 15.05 2.12
CA ILE A 95 -0.98 14.27 3.12
C ILE A 95 -1.24 12.86 2.60
N ALA A 96 -1.69 12.72 1.35
CA ALA A 96 -1.97 11.43 0.75
C ALA A 96 -0.70 10.58 0.56
N LEU A 97 0.43 11.19 0.19
CA LEU A 97 1.73 10.52 0.10
C LEU A 97 2.17 9.97 1.46
N VAL A 98 2.08 10.79 2.51
CA VAL A 98 2.45 10.38 3.87
C VAL A 98 1.51 9.31 4.40
N ALA A 99 0.20 9.44 4.16
CA ALA A 99 -0.79 8.43 4.52
C ALA A 99 -0.49 7.09 3.82
N GLY A 100 -0.24 7.10 2.51
CA GLY A 100 0.16 5.92 1.75
C GLY A 100 1.41 5.24 2.33
N LEU A 101 2.46 6.02 2.63
CA LEU A 101 3.68 5.48 3.26
C LEU A 101 3.41 4.86 4.64
N LEU A 102 2.51 5.44 5.43
CA LEU A 102 2.14 4.91 6.75
C LEU A 102 1.37 3.59 6.65
N PHE A 103 0.40 3.51 5.73
CA PHE A 103 -0.37 2.29 5.49
C PHE A 103 0.55 1.17 4.98
N HIS A 104 1.44 1.46 4.04
CA HIS A 104 2.35 0.49 3.46
C HIS A 104 3.44 -0.01 4.43
N LYS A 105 3.85 0.79 5.42
CA LYS A 105 4.80 0.36 6.46
C LYS A 105 4.28 -0.82 7.29
N SER A 106 2.97 -0.94 7.48
CA SER A 106 2.37 -2.09 8.16
C SER A 106 2.43 -3.38 7.32
N GLY A 107 2.31 -3.28 5.99
CA GLY A 107 2.55 -4.39 5.07
C GLY A 107 3.99 -4.93 5.16
N ILE A 108 4.98 -4.04 5.29
CA ILE A 108 6.38 -4.46 5.50
C ILE A 108 6.55 -5.17 6.85
N LYS A 109 5.84 -4.76 7.91
CA LYS A 109 5.87 -5.47 9.19
C LYS A 109 5.27 -6.87 9.09
N TRP A 110 4.21 -7.05 8.30
CA TRP A 110 3.63 -8.38 8.05
C TRP A 110 4.64 -9.32 7.39
N THR A 111 5.35 -8.88 6.35
CA THR A 111 6.40 -9.69 5.68
C THR A 111 7.56 -10.10 6.60
N LYS A 112 7.74 -9.40 7.73
CA LYS A 112 8.79 -9.72 8.71
C LYS A 112 8.37 -10.82 9.69
N ASN A 113 7.07 -11.09 9.80
CA ASN A 113 6.48 -12.03 10.75
C ASN A 113 5.79 -13.24 10.09
N SER A 114 5.60 -13.23 8.77
CA SER A 114 5.16 -14.37 7.94
C SER A 114 6.33 -15.26 7.54
#